data_AF-A0A1I5ZC22-F1
#
_entry.id   AF-A0A1I5ZC22-F1
#
_cell.length_a   1.000
_cell.length_b   1.000
_cell.length_c   1.000
_cell.angle_alpha   90.00
_cell.angle_beta   90.00
_cell.angle_gamma   90.00
#
_symmetry.space_group_name_H-M   'P 1'
#
loop_
_entity.id
_entity.type
_entity.pdbx_description
1 polymer ?
#
loop_
_entity_poly.entity_id
_entity_poly.type
_entity_poly.pdbx_seq_one_letter_code
_entity_poly.pdbx_strand_id
1 'polypeptide(L)'
;MKLEPGHIVDLVESWLPAPSSEVSETLRDLRKRAPSFVPTWLSAVATRTTLPDHLAHEIDEARRRTQLLRTVRDTVVEVVPGAYAIKGHAVADRYPSPLVRTMMDLDLVVTDVDSLWLIAEVLRDQWKAAVQAVIRYPARAGGAFGEHCVIATVVAARDGEFELPLAIDLYTHGFAGDIGTVPARREIGRAPVLGTAEHLTSIAAEGLEGGFSPKDMVDAAVLLLGTDAEKEFRLAREYACELKLVPELARLLTLARVHGLPLPSFAVVPDREAREGRFRRVAAHLLNSAHYPRTALLQALQRSEVFPGPWAKIRRRAWRLVDDVLPVSARVRTQLLGFGVPVRRTGSYDGQLLSGAGREFLLVNSAQVKERWLDPALEFLE
;
A
#
# COMPACT_ATOMS: atom_id res chain seq x y z
N MET A 1 15.99 -14.05 -21.16
CA MET A 1 14.64 -13.58 -21.53
C MET A 1 14.53 -12.11 -21.16
N LYS A 2 13.81 -11.28 -21.92
CA LYS A 2 13.71 -9.83 -21.69
C LYS A 2 12.26 -9.38 -21.80
N LEU A 3 11.92 -8.32 -21.06
CA LEU A 3 10.66 -7.61 -21.22
C LEU A 3 10.84 -6.59 -22.35
N GLU A 4 9.96 -6.63 -23.34
CA GLU A 4 9.98 -5.74 -24.49
C GLU A 4 8.70 -4.91 -24.51
N PRO A 5 8.69 -3.71 -25.13
CA PRO A 5 7.49 -2.89 -25.26
C PRO A 5 6.29 -3.64 -25.84
N GLY A 6 6.54 -4.60 -26.73
CA GLY A 6 5.46 -5.41 -27.30
C GLY A 6 4.66 -6.19 -26.26
N HIS A 7 5.32 -6.76 -25.25
CA HIS A 7 4.63 -7.49 -24.18
C HIS A 7 3.69 -6.59 -23.36
N ILE A 8 3.97 -5.28 -23.27
CA ILE A 8 3.10 -4.32 -22.56
C ILE A 8 1.82 -4.07 -23.35
N VAL A 9 1.92 -3.97 -24.67
CA VAL A 9 0.75 -3.80 -25.54
C VAL A 9 -0.11 -5.07 -25.49
N ASP A 10 0.51 -6.23 -25.67
CA ASP A 10 -0.17 -7.54 -25.66
C ASP A 10 -0.85 -7.82 -24.30
N LEU A 11 -0.20 -7.42 -23.20
CA LEU A 11 -0.79 -7.47 -21.85
C LEU A 11 -2.09 -6.68 -21.76
N VAL A 12 -2.12 -5.44 -22.26
CA VAL A 12 -3.33 -4.59 -22.19
C VAL A 12 -4.44 -5.15 -23.06
N GLU A 13 -4.12 -5.62 -24.26
CA GLU A 13 -5.08 -6.26 -25.16
C GLU A 13 -5.68 -7.53 -24.54
N SER A 14 -4.85 -8.34 -23.87
CA SER A 14 -5.30 -9.57 -23.19
C SER A 14 -6.09 -9.30 -21.90
N TRP A 15 -5.77 -8.22 -21.20
CA TRP A 15 -6.36 -7.90 -19.89
C TRP A 15 -7.71 -7.18 -19.99
N LEU A 16 -7.93 -6.40 -21.05
CA LEU A 16 -9.22 -5.75 -21.28
C LEU A 16 -10.27 -6.76 -21.74
N PRO A 17 -11.52 -6.70 -21.25
CA PRO A 17 -12.56 -7.68 -21.58
C PRO A 17 -13.05 -7.61 -23.04
N ALA A 18 -12.84 -6.48 -23.72
CA ALA A 18 -13.15 -6.27 -25.13
C ALA A 18 -12.08 -5.34 -25.73
N PRO A 19 -10.92 -5.87 -26.13
CA PRO A 19 -9.84 -5.05 -26.65
C PRO A 19 -10.26 -4.41 -27.98
N SER A 20 -9.94 -3.12 -28.13
CA SER A 20 -10.12 -2.40 -29.39
C SER A 20 -8.79 -2.30 -30.12
N SER A 21 -8.83 -2.37 -31.45
CA SER A 21 -7.68 -2.06 -32.29
C SER A 21 -7.37 -0.55 -32.31
N GLU A 22 -8.32 0.29 -31.85
CA GLU A 22 -8.12 1.72 -31.76
C GLU A 22 -7.47 2.12 -30.43
N VAL A 23 -6.30 2.79 -30.52
CA VAL A 23 -5.56 3.34 -29.38
C VAL A 23 -6.43 4.22 -28.48
N SER A 24 -7.34 4.99 -29.06
CA SER A 24 -8.19 5.93 -28.32
C SER A 24 -9.22 5.24 -27.40
N GLU A 25 -9.78 4.12 -27.86
CA GLU A 25 -10.74 3.33 -27.10
C GLU A 25 -10.05 2.55 -25.98
N THR A 26 -8.93 1.89 -26.30
CA THR A 26 -8.09 1.19 -25.33
C THR A 26 -7.61 2.15 -24.23
N LEU A 27 -7.18 3.37 -24.59
CA LEU A 27 -6.79 4.39 -23.62
C LEU A 27 -7.95 4.78 -22.68
N ARG A 28 -9.15 4.96 -23.23
CA ARG A 28 -10.35 5.32 -22.44
C ARG A 28 -10.66 4.24 -21.41
N ASP A 29 -10.58 2.97 -21.79
CA ASP A 29 -10.87 1.86 -20.89
C ASP A 29 -9.75 1.64 -19.87
N LEU A 30 -8.49 1.80 -20.29
CA LEU A 30 -7.34 1.72 -19.39
C LEU A 30 -7.40 2.82 -18.32
N ARG A 31 -7.76 4.05 -18.68
CA ARG A 31 -7.96 5.15 -17.72
C ARG A 31 -9.02 4.85 -16.66
N LYS A 32 -10.08 4.12 -17.02
CA LYS A 32 -11.14 3.75 -16.08
C LYS A 32 -10.73 2.64 -15.12
N ARG A 33 -9.89 1.70 -15.58
CA ARG A 33 -9.63 0.44 -14.86
C ARG A 33 -8.26 0.39 -14.20
N ALA A 34 -7.24 1.01 -14.79
CA ALA A 34 -5.86 1.03 -14.31
C ALA A 34 -5.16 2.35 -14.69
N PRO A 35 -5.63 3.50 -14.19
CA PRO A 35 -5.12 4.82 -14.57
C PRO A 35 -3.62 4.99 -14.33
N SER A 36 -3.07 4.40 -13.26
CA SER A 36 -1.63 4.47 -12.95
C SER A 36 -0.75 3.74 -13.97
N PHE A 37 -1.30 2.81 -14.74
CA PHE A 37 -0.57 2.05 -15.76
C PHE A 37 -0.55 2.73 -17.14
N VAL A 38 -1.37 3.77 -17.33
CA VAL A 38 -1.50 4.48 -18.61
C VAL A 38 -0.16 4.98 -19.15
N PRO A 39 0.73 5.65 -18.38
CA PRO A 39 2.00 6.13 -18.92
C PRO A 39 2.93 4.99 -19.36
N THR A 40 2.89 3.84 -18.67
CA THR A 40 3.65 2.64 -19.05
C THR A 40 3.17 2.11 -20.40
N TRP A 41 1.85 1.96 -20.57
CA TRP A 41 1.29 1.53 -21.85
C TRP A 41 1.55 2.54 -22.97
N LEU A 42 1.38 3.85 -22.72
CA LEU A 42 1.70 4.89 -23.71
C LEU A 42 3.17 4.86 -24.12
N SER A 43 4.09 4.66 -23.17
CA SER A 43 5.53 4.53 -23.48
C SER A 43 5.85 3.31 -24.35
N ALA A 44 5.05 2.25 -24.27
CA ALA A 44 5.16 1.10 -25.16
C ALA A 44 4.56 1.37 -26.56
N VAL A 45 3.41 2.05 -26.63
CA VAL A 45 2.78 2.44 -27.90
C VAL A 45 3.69 3.41 -28.67
N ALA A 46 4.36 4.32 -27.98
CA ALA A 46 5.30 5.29 -28.56
C ALA A 46 6.49 4.63 -29.30
N THR A 47 6.79 3.35 -29.03
CA THR A 47 7.85 2.63 -29.76
C THR A 47 7.37 2.09 -31.11
N ARG A 48 6.06 2.07 -31.34
CA ARG A 48 5.42 1.56 -32.57
C ARG A 48 4.86 2.68 -33.44
N THR A 49 4.51 3.81 -32.86
CA THR A 49 3.91 4.96 -33.56
C THR A 49 4.22 6.27 -32.87
N THR A 50 4.09 7.38 -33.59
CA THR A 50 4.17 8.72 -33.02
C THR A 50 2.88 9.03 -32.26
N LEU A 51 3.02 9.38 -30.99
CA LEU A 51 1.90 9.85 -30.17
C LEU A 51 1.62 11.34 -30.44
N PRO A 52 0.36 11.79 -30.38
CA PRO A 52 0.03 13.20 -30.25
C PRO A 52 0.71 13.83 -29.04
N ASP A 53 1.08 15.12 -29.13
CA ASP A 53 1.86 15.85 -28.11
C ASP A 53 1.26 15.74 -26.70
N HIS A 54 -0.07 15.81 -26.57
CA HIS A 54 -0.74 15.71 -25.27
C HIS A 54 -0.56 14.33 -24.61
N LEU A 55 -0.47 13.24 -25.38
CA LEU A 55 -0.21 11.89 -24.85
C LEU A 55 1.28 11.68 -24.56
N ALA A 56 2.17 12.27 -25.37
CA ALA A 56 3.61 12.28 -25.08
C ALA A 56 3.89 13.02 -23.76
N HIS A 57 3.20 14.14 -23.52
CA HIS A 57 3.29 14.90 -22.28
C HIS A 57 2.88 14.09 -21.04
N GLU A 58 1.94 13.15 -21.14
CA GLU A 58 1.59 12.25 -20.03
C GLU A 58 2.77 11.34 -19.61
N ILE A 59 3.59 10.90 -20.56
CA ILE A 59 4.80 10.13 -20.29
C ILE A 59 5.84 11.01 -19.58
N ASP A 60 6.02 12.24 -20.05
CA ASP A 60 6.99 13.16 -19.47
C ASP A 60 6.58 13.65 -18.08
N GLU A 61 5.29 13.86 -17.84
CA GLU A 61 4.74 14.13 -16.50
C GLU A 61 5.00 12.95 -15.56
N ALA A 62 4.78 11.71 -16.01
CA ALA A 62 5.09 10.53 -15.20
C ALA A 62 6.57 10.44 -14.84
N ARG A 63 7.48 10.76 -15.77
CA ARG A 63 8.93 10.83 -15.49
C ARG A 63 9.27 11.93 -14.48
N ARG A 64 8.73 13.14 -14.67
CA ARG A 64 8.94 14.27 -13.75
C ARG A 64 8.44 13.94 -12.35
N ARG A 65 7.26 13.34 -12.23
CA ARG A 65 6.70 12.89 -10.95
C ARG A 65 7.58 11.84 -10.26
N THR A 66 8.02 10.81 -10.99
CA THR A 66 8.92 9.79 -10.44
C THR A 66 10.22 10.43 -9.93
N GLN A 67 10.81 11.36 -10.68
CA GLN A 67 12.02 12.06 -10.26
C GLN A 67 11.80 12.93 -9.00
N LEU A 68 10.64 13.57 -8.89
CA LEU A 68 10.28 14.34 -7.70
C LEU A 68 10.16 13.44 -6.46
N LEU A 69 9.51 12.28 -6.57
CA LEU A 69 9.42 11.32 -5.47
C LEU A 69 10.79 10.76 -5.07
N ARG A 70 11.74 10.61 -6.00
CA ARG A 70 13.14 10.28 -5.66
C ARG A 70 13.79 11.40 -4.84
N THR A 71 13.60 12.65 -5.25
CA THR A 71 14.15 13.81 -4.53
C THR A 71 13.61 13.89 -3.09
N VAL A 72 12.30 13.65 -2.92
CA VAL A 72 11.67 13.56 -1.60
C VAL A 72 12.30 12.43 -0.78
N ARG A 73 12.42 11.24 -1.37
CA ARG A 73 13.03 10.05 -0.74
C ARG A 73 14.46 10.31 -0.28
N ASP A 74 15.30 10.89 -1.12
CA ASP A 74 16.70 11.14 -0.77
C ASP A 74 16.81 12.15 0.38
N THR A 75 15.97 13.18 0.38
CA THR A 75 15.95 14.20 1.45
C THR A 75 15.54 13.62 2.80
N VAL A 76 14.49 12.78 2.83
CA VAL A 76 14.00 12.21 4.11
C VAL A 76 14.93 11.13 4.65
N VAL A 77 15.61 10.37 3.78
CA VAL A 77 16.61 9.37 4.17
C VAL A 77 17.87 10.03 4.75
N GLU A 78 18.25 11.22 4.27
CA GLU A 78 19.33 12.02 4.88
C GLU A 78 19.00 12.44 6.31
N VAL A 79 17.74 12.80 6.58
CA VAL A 79 17.31 13.25 7.93
C VAL A 79 17.09 12.09 8.89
N VAL A 80 16.61 10.95 8.40
CA VAL A 80 16.32 9.76 9.20
C VAL A 80 17.15 8.58 8.69
N PRO A 81 18.40 8.42 9.17
CA PRO A 81 19.23 7.28 8.82
C PRO A 81 18.56 5.96 9.16
N GLY A 82 18.47 5.06 8.18
CA GLY A 82 17.79 3.77 8.32
C GLY A 82 16.35 3.77 7.80
N ALA A 83 15.78 4.92 7.45
CA ALA A 83 14.58 4.95 6.63
C ALA A 83 14.87 4.35 5.25
N TYR A 84 13.92 3.63 4.68
CA TYR A 84 14.08 3.04 3.34
C TYR A 84 12.77 3.01 2.56
N ALA A 85 12.87 3.19 1.25
CA ALA A 85 11.72 3.13 0.35
C ALA A 85 11.41 1.68 -0.03
N ILE A 86 10.12 1.37 -0.12
CA ILE A 86 9.64 0.05 -0.55
C ILE A 86 8.83 0.13 -1.85
N LYS A 87 8.44 -1.04 -2.36
CA LYS A 87 7.59 -1.19 -3.54
C LYS A 87 8.06 -0.34 -4.73
N GLY A 88 7.24 0.62 -5.13
CA GLY A 88 7.32 1.21 -6.46
C GLY A 88 8.58 1.99 -6.75
N HIS A 89 9.18 2.59 -5.73
CA HIS A 89 10.46 3.27 -5.86
C HIS A 89 11.56 2.32 -6.35
N ALA A 90 11.67 1.14 -5.73
CA ALA A 90 12.75 0.21 -6.04
C ALA A 90 12.56 -0.54 -7.37
N VAL A 91 11.31 -0.64 -7.85
CA VAL A 91 10.99 -1.35 -9.10
C VAL A 91 11.14 -0.45 -10.33
N ALA A 92 11.00 0.88 -10.18
CA ALA A 92 11.03 1.82 -11.28
C ALA A 92 12.30 1.75 -12.14
N ASP A 93 13.47 1.57 -11.52
CA ASP A 93 14.76 1.53 -12.21
C ASP A 93 15.00 0.22 -12.98
N ARG A 94 14.15 -0.78 -12.77
CA ARG A 94 14.26 -2.09 -13.43
C ARG A 94 13.45 -2.18 -14.71
N TYR A 95 12.63 -1.17 -15.01
CA TYR A 95 11.91 -1.11 -16.27
C TYR A 95 12.89 -0.88 -17.43
N PRO A 96 12.86 -1.72 -18.48
CA PRO A 96 13.75 -1.53 -19.61
C PRO A 96 13.35 -0.29 -20.40
N SER A 97 14.35 0.50 -20.80
CA SER A 97 14.13 1.64 -21.69
C SER A 97 13.47 1.17 -23.00
N PRO A 98 12.47 1.89 -23.55
CA PRO A 98 11.98 3.22 -23.13
C PRO A 98 10.78 3.20 -22.17
N LEU A 99 10.44 2.05 -21.59
CA LEU A 99 9.26 1.91 -20.75
C LEU A 99 9.36 2.78 -19.50
N VAL A 100 8.25 3.45 -19.16
CA VAL A 100 8.15 4.31 -17.99
C VAL A 100 7.26 3.65 -16.94
N ARG A 101 7.77 3.45 -15.73
CA ARG A 101 6.96 3.07 -14.56
C ARG A 101 6.52 4.32 -13.82
N THR A 102 5.22 4.55 -13.73
CA THR A 102 4.68 5.66 -12.93
C THR A 102 4.74 5.33 -11.44
N MET A 103 5.16 6.31 -10.64
CA MET A 103 5.00 6.29 -9.19
C MET A 103 3.95 7.33 -8.78
N MET A 104 2.85 6.89 -8.18
CA MET A 104 1.80 7.78 -7.71
C MET A 104 2.06 8.25 -6.27
N ASP A 105 2.72 7.41 -5.51
CA ASP A 105 3.01 7.54 -4.09
C ASP A 105 4.46 7.11 -3.80
N LEU A 106 4.91 7.44 -2.58
CA LEU A 106 6.17 7.00 -2.03
C LEU A 106 5.90 6.28 -0.70
N ASP A 107 6.16 4.97 -0.66
CA ASP A 107 6.14 4.19 0.57
C ASP A 107 7.51 4.20 1.26
N LEU A 108 7.58 4.67 2.51
CA LEU A 108 8.80 4.68 3.32
C LEU A 108 8.59 3.91 4.61
N VAL A 109 9.57 3.10 4.98
CA VAL A 109 9.61 2.40 6.26
C VAL A 109 10.63 3.09 7.16
N VAL A 110 10.25 3.27 8.42
CA VAL A 110 11.09 3.83 9.49
C VAL A 110 11.13 2.88 10.69
N THR A 111 12.11 3.08 11.57
CA THR A 111 12.39 2.19 12.71
C THR A 111 11.38 2.32 13.86
N ASP A 112 10.76 3.49 14.00
CA ASP A 112 9.91 3.89 15.11
C ASP A 112 8.99 5.08 14.77
N VAL A 113 8.11 5.42 15.70
CA VAL A 113 7.09 6.47 15.54
C VAL A 113 7.71 7.87 15.57
N ASP A 114 8.78 8.08 16.32
CA ASP A 114 9.42 9.40 16.42
C ASP A 114 10.07 9.77 15.09
N SER A 115 10.74 8.80 14.46
CA SER A 115 11.28 8.90 13.10
C SER A 115 10.20 9.20 12.06
N LEU A 116 9.02 8.59 12.19
CA LEU A 116 7.88 8.88 11.31
C LEU A 116 7.47 10.36 11.42
N TRP A 117 7.34 10.87 12.64
CA TRP A 117 6.95 12.27 12.86
C TRP A 117 8.03 13.25 12.41
N LEU A 118 9.30 12.91 12.62
CA LEU A 118 10.42 13.71 12.11
C LEU A 118 10.35 13.84 10.58
N ILE A 119 10.09 12.75 9.85
CA ILE A 119 9.86 12.83 8.40
C ILE A 119 8.64 13.69 8.06
N ALA A 120 7.53 13.54 8.79
CA ALA A 120 6.34 14.35 8.55
C ALA A 120 6.60 15.86 8.74
N GLU A 121 7.44 16.24 9.71
CA GLU A 121 7.87 17.63 9.92
C GLU A 121 8.75 18.14 8.78
N VAL A 122 9.73 17.36 8.33
CA VAL A 122 10.55 17.70 7.15
C VAL A 122 9.66 17.90 5.92
N LEU A 123 8.71 17.01 5.70
CA LEU A 123 7.77 17.09 4.58
C LEU A 123 6.87 18.33 4.67
N ARG A 124 6.42 18.68 5.87
CA ARG A 124 5.67 19.92 6.13
C ARG A 124 6.51 21.15 5.79
N ASP A 125 7.75 21.21 6.26
CA ASP A 125 8.57 22.42 6.17
C ASP A 125 9.09 22.66 4.75
N GLN A 126 9.45 21.61 4.01
CA GLN A 126 10.02 21.73 2.66
C GLN A 126 8.97 21.64 1.55
N TRP A 127 7.89 20.87 1.72
CA TRP A 127 6.87 20.64 0.69
C TRP A 127 5.48 21.11 1.08
N LYS A 128 5.32 21.83 2.20
CA LYS A 128 4.01 22.27 2.73
C LYS A 128 3.03 21.10 2.88
N ALA A 129 3.58 19.92 3.17
CA ALA A 129 2.78 18.72 3.29
C ALA A 129 1.98 18.70 4.60
N ALA A 130 0.86 17.98 4.59
CA ALA A 130 0.02 17.78 5.76
C ALA A 130 -0.24 16.30 5.97
N VAL A 131 -0.26 15.87 7.23
CA VAL A 131 -0.71 14.52 7.57
C VAL A 131 -2.21 14.43 7.30
N GLN A 132 -2.58 13.53 6.38
CA GLN A 132 -3.95 13.29 5.94
C GLN A 132 -4.53 12.00 6.51
N ALA A 133 -3.76 11.12 7.13
CA ALA A 133 -4.27 9.97 7.85
C ALA A 133 -3.19 9.40 8.78
N VAL A 134 -3.62 8.82 9.90
CA VAL A 134 -2.77 7.97 10.75
C VAL A 134 -3.57 6.74 11.13
N ILE A 135 -3.01 5.56 10.88
CA ILE A 135 -3.58 4.26 11.18
C ILE A 135 -2.65 3.56 12.16
N ARG A 136 -3.21 3.09 13.27
CA ARG A 136 -2.48 2.29 14.26
C ARG A 136 -3.24 1.01 14.57
N TYR A 137 -2.60 -0.14 14.43
CA TYR A 137 -3.19 -1.43 14.80
C TYR A 137 -2.16 -2.35 15.44
N PRO A 138 -2.60 -3.31 16.28
CA PRO A 138 -1.69 -4.25 16.93
C PRO A 138 -0.95 -5.09 15.89
N ALA A 139 0.38 -5.10 15.96
CA ALA A 139 1.23 -6.01 15.21
C ALA A 139 1.44 -7.29 16.03
N ARG A 140 1.40 -8.45 15.38
CA ARG A 140 1.75 -9.72 16.03
C ARG A 140 3.25 -9.96 15.88
N ALA A 141 4.04 -9.44 16.82
CA ALA A 141 5.44 -9.80 16.97
C ALA A 141 5.55 -11.03 17.90
N GLY A 142 6.05 -12.15 17.39
CA GLY A 142 6.48 -13.30 18.21
C GLY A 142 5.45 -13.91 19.19
N GLY A 143 4.17 -13.58 19.09
CA GLY A 143 3.13 -14.03 20.04
C GLY A 143 2.94 -13.13 21.27
N ALA A 144 3.70 -12.04 21.42
CA ALA A 144 3.47 -11.05 22.47
C ALA A 144 2.63 -9.87 21.95
N PHE A 145 1.57 -9.52 22.69
CA PHE A 145 0.80 -8.31 22.46
C PHE A 145 1.62 -7.10 22.96
N GLY A 146 1.96 -6.14 22.10
CA GLY A 146 2.61 -4.90 22.54
C GLY A 146 3.15 -3.99 21.43
N GLU A 147 3.64 -4.56 20.33
CA GLU A 147 4.12 -3.76 19.19
C GLU A 147 2.94 -3.32 18.31
N HIS A 148 2.97 -2.06 17.86
CA HIS A 148 1.94 -1.50 16.98
C HIS A 148 2.54 -1.15 15.63
N CYS A 149 1.85 -1.59 14.58
CA CYS A 149 2.07 -1.04 13.26
C CYS A 149 1.40 0.33 13.18
N VAL A 150 2.18 1.34 12.77
CA VAL A 150 1.71 2.70 12.53
C VAL A 150 1.97 3.01 11.07
N ILE A 151 0.94 3.53 10.41
CA ILE A 151 0.99 4.02 9.03
C ILE A 151 0.51 5.47 9.06
N ALA A 152 1.26 6.39 8.47
CA ALA A 152 0.83 7.78 8.31
C ALA A 152 0.90 8.19 6.85
N THR A 153 -0.20 8.68 6.31
CA THR A 153 -0.27 9.24 4.96
C THR A 153 -0.05 10.74 5.05
N VAL A 154 1.03 11.21 4.44
CA VAL A 154 1.41 12.61 4.35
C VAL A 154 1.19 13.07 2.91
N VAL A 155 0.47 14.17 2.72
CA VAL A 155 0.10 14.67 1.40
C VAL A 155 0.63 16.07 1.20
N ALA A 156 1.46 16.25 0.17
CA ALA A 156 1.91 17.54 -0.29
C ALA A 156 1.02 18.06 -1.43
N ALA A 157 0.39 19.21 -1.20
CA ALA A 157 -0.33 19.91 -2.26
C ALA A 157 0.66 20.38 -3.33
N ARG A 158 0.16 20.50 -4.56
CA ARG A 158 0.93 21.00 -5.71
C ARG A 158 0.47 22.42 -6.02
N ASP A 159 1.36 23.19 -6.65
CA ASP A 159 1.08 24.59 -6.99
C ASP A 159 -0.01 24.72 -8.07
N GLY A 160 -0.16 23.71 -8.94
CA GLY A 160 -1.22 23.64 -9.94
C GLY A 160 -2.54 23.12 -9.37
N GLU A 161 -3.64 23.82 -9.63
CA GLU A 161 -5.00 23.46 -9.15
C GLU A 161 -5.45 22.04 -9.57
N PHE A 162 -4.95 21.55 -10.70
CA PHE A 162 -5.31 20.25 -11.27
C PHE A 162 -4.18 19.22 -11.18
N GLU A 163 -3.06 19.55 -10.53
CA GLU A 163 -1.99 18.58 -10.31
C GLU A 163 -2.36 17.64 -9.17
N LEU A 164 -2.18 16.33 -9.39
CA LEU A 164 -2.42 15.35 -8.34
C LEU A 164 -1.39 15.54 -7.21
N PRO A 165 -1.85 15.61 -5.95
CA PRO A 165 -0.97 15.82 -4.82
C PRO A 165 0.05 14.67 -4.70
N LEU A 166 1.19 14.93 -4.07
CA LEU A 166 2.13 13.87 -3.73
C LEU A 166 1.65 13.19 -2.45
N ALA A 167 1.48 11.87 -2.50
CA ALA A 167 1.20 11.07 -1.33
C ALA A 167 2.49 10.35 -0.89
N ILE A 168 2.81 10.43 0.39
CA ILE A 168 3.91 9.72 1.03
C ILE A 168 3.30 8.92 2.17
N ASP A 169 3.40 7.59 2.09
CA ASP A 169 2.97 6.70 3.16
C ASP A 169 4.18 6.28 3.99
N LEU A 170 4.14 6.61 5.29
CA LEU A 170 5.17 6.31 6.27
C LEU A 170 4.73 5.12 7.11
N TYR A 171 5.55 4.07 7.17
CA TYR A 171 5.28 2.83 7.86
C TYR A 171 6.32 2.59 8.95
N THR A 172 5.90 2.15 10.14
CA THR A 172 6.84 1.65 11.16
C THR A 172 7.19 0.16 10.98
N HIS A 173 6.58 -0.47 9.98
CA HIS A 173 6.70 -1.90 9.70
C HIS A 173 6.91 -2.09 8.20
N GLY A 174 7.93 -2.86 7.83
CA GLY A 174 8.18 -3.24 6.43
C GLY A 174 7.04 -4.02 5.80
N PHE A 175 6.18 -4.65 6.62
CA PHE A 175 4.98 -5.32 6.18
C PHE A 175 3.78 -4.99 7.05
N ALA A 176 2.79 -4.32 6.47
CA ALA A 176 1.53 -4.01 7.13
C ALA A 176 0.64 -5.26 7.36
N GLY A 177 0.75 -6.28 6.51
CA GLY A 177 -0.23 -7.37 6.48
C GLY A 177 -1.61 -6.89 6.02
N ASP A 178 -2.68 -7.57 6.44
CA ASP A 178 -4.06 -7.31 5.95
C ASP A 178 -5.07 -7.01 7.07
N ILE A 179 -4.56 -6.66 8.26
CA ILE A 179 -5.31 -6.34 9.47
C ILE A 179 -6.18 -7.54 9.98
N GLY A 180 -6.10 -8.71 9.34
CA GLY A 180 -6.95 -9.86 9.65
C GLY A 180 -6.23 -11.20 9.61
N THR A 181 -6.06 -11.77 8.42
CA THR A 181 -5.57 -13.13 8.21
C THR A 181 -4.04 -13.23 8.10
N VAL A 182 -3.42 -12.12 7.71
CA VAL A 182 -2.00 -11.94 7.47
C VAL A 182 -1.49 -10.86 8.44
N PRO A 183 -0.71 -11.24 9.46
CA PRO A 183 -0.20 -10.30 10.45
C PRO A 183 0.90 -9.40 9.89
N ALA A 184 1.00 -8.18 10.43
CA ALA A 184 2.12 -7.29 10.18
C ALA A 184 3.46 -7.93 10.60
N ARG A 185 4.55 -7.50 9.95
CA ARG A 185 5.93 -7.79 10.34
C ARG A 185 6.74 -6.52 10.32
N ARG A 186 7.61 -6.38 11.32
CA ARG A 186 8.57 -5.28 11.37
C ARG A 186 9.45 -5.26 10.12
N GLU A 187 9.85 -6.43 9.63
CA GLU A 187 10.70 -6.58 8.44
C GLU A 187 10.19 -7.75 7.57
N ILE A 188 10.35 -7.65 6.25
CA ILE A 188 10.09 -8.73 5.26
C ILE A 188 11.37 -9.53 4.98
N GLY A 189 12.53 -8.95 5.28
CA GLY A 189 13.85 -9.49 4.96
C GLY A 189 14.91 -8.66 5.68
N ARG A 190 16.07 -8.44 5.05
CA ARG A 190 17.16 -7.69 5.69
C ARG A 190 17.02 -6.19 5.45
N ALA A 191 16.53 -5.44 6.44
CA ALA A 191 16.56 -3.98 6.39
C ALA A 191 18.00 -3.44 6.51
N PRO A 192 18.34 -2.27 5.90
CA PRO A 192 17.52 -1.39 5.07
C PRO A 192 17.61 -1.70 3.56
N VAL A 193 18.41 -2.68 3.14
CA VAL A 193 18.61 -3.01 1.71
C VAL A 193 17.67 -4.14 1.33
N LEU A 194 16.47 -3.78 0.88
CA LEU A 194 15.55 -4.75 0.32
C LEU A 194 16.06 -5.28 -1.02
N GLY A 195 16.03 -6.59 -1.17
CA GLY A 195 16.32 -7.29 -2.40
C GLY A 195 15.08 -7.41 -3.30
N THR A 196 15.29 -8.10 -4.42
CA THR A 196 14.21 -8.43 -5.37
C THR A 196 13.13 -9.25 -4.69
N ALA A 197 13.53 -10.19 -3.83
CA ALA A 197 12.62 -11.07 -3.11
C ALA A 197 11.60 -10.31 -2.27
N GLU A 198 12.06 -9.35 -1.44
CA GLU A 198 11.20 -8.56 -0.57
C GLU A 198 10.21 -7.69 -1.34
N HIS A 199 10.64 -7.10 -2.47
CA HIS A 199 9.75 -6.34 -3.35
C HIS A 199 8.70 -7.23 -4.02
N LEU A 200 9.10 -8.41 -4.53
CA LEU A 200 8.16 -9.36 -5.13
C LEU A 200 7.13 -9.84 -4.11
N THR A 201 7.56 -10.12 -2.88
CA THR A 201 6.67 -10.50 -1.77
C THR A 201 5.73 -9.35 -1.38
N SER A 202 6.22 -8.11 -1.38
CA SER A 202 5.40 -6.92 -1.09
C SER A 202 4.33 -6.69 -2.17
N ILE A 203 4.68 -6.83 -3.45
CA ILE A 203 3.72 -6.73 -4.56
C ILE A 203 2.69 -7.85 -4.47
N ALA A 204 3.11 -9.09 -4.16
CA ALA A 204 2.17 -10.19 -3.95
C ALA A 204 1.13 -9.85 -2.87
N ALA A 205 1.51 -9.13 -1.82
CA ALA A 205 0.59 -8.74 -0.76
C ALA A 205 -0.53 -7.79 -1.21
N GLU A 206 -0.32 -7.00 -2.29
CA GLU A 206 -1.37 -6.14 -2.87
C GLU A 206 -2.60 -6.96 -3.31
N GLY A 207 -2.41 -8.25 -3.63
CA GLY A 207 -3.50 -9.17 -3.94
C GLY A 207 -4.50 -9.40 -2.80
N LEU A 208 -4.15 -9.04 -1.56
CA LEU A 208 -5.06 -9.10 -0.41
C LEU A 208 -6.11 -7.98 -0.42
N GLU A 209 -5.89 -6.91 -1.18
CA GLU A 209 -6.70 -5.69 -1.19
C GLU A 209 -7.84 -5.70 -2.22
N GLY A 210 -7.76 -6.55 -3.25
CA GLY A 210 -8.87 -6.66 -4.22
C GLY A 210 -8.51 -7.28 -5.56
N GLY A 211 -7.23 -7.32 -5.93
CA GLY A 211 -6.76 -7.95 -7.15
C GLY A 211 -5.47 -7.33 -7.66
N PHE A 212 -4.89 -7.93 -8.70
CA PHE A 212 -3.69 -7.41 -9.36
C PHE A 212 -4.05 -6.62 -10.61
N SER A 213 -3.44 -5.46 -10.75
CA SER A 213 -3.46 -4.61 -11.92
C SER A 213 -2.37 -5.02 -12.93
N PRO A 214 -2.44 -4.53 -14.18
CA PRO A 214 -1.35 -4.69 -15.15
C PRO A 214 0.00 -4.19 -14.65
N LYS A 215 0.02 -3.13 -13.83
CA LYS A 215 1.23 -2.61 -13.19
C LYS A 215 1.91 -3.70 -12.36
N ASP A 216 1.15 -4.38 -11.50
CA ASP A 216 1.69 -5.36 -10.55
C ASP A 216 2.24 -6.59 -11.29
N MET A 217 1.58 -6.99 -12.38
CA MET A 217 2.02 -8.07 -13.26
C MET A 217 3.37 -7.73 -13.94
N VAL A 218 3.51 -6.50 -14.44
CA VAL A 218 4.77 -6.04 -15.06
C VAL A 218 5.87 -5.89 -14.01
N ASP A 219 5.56 -5.33 -12.83
CA ASP A 219 6.48 -5.22 -11.70
C ASP A 219 7.04 -6.61 -11.32
N ALA A 220 6.18 -7.63 -11.23
CA ALA A 220 6.61 -9.00 -10.98
C ALA A 220 7.51 -9.56 -12.10
N ALA A 221 7.18 -9.28 -13.36
CA ALA A 221 7.99 -9.70 -14.49
C ALA A 221 9.38 -9.06 -14.47
N VAL A 222 9.50 -7.74 -14.31
CA VAL A 222 10.80 -7.05 -14.29
C VAL A 222 11.68 -7.50 -13.12
N LEU A 223 11.08 -7.80 -11.96
CA LEU A 223 11.81 -8.33 -10.81
C LEU A 223 12.40 -9.73 -11.09
N LEU A 224 11.76 -10.53 -11.93
CA LEU A 224 12.18 -11.90 -12.26
C LEU A 224 13.00 -12.02 -13.56
N LEU A 225 13.46 -10.89 -14.10
CA LEU A 225 14.29 -10.84 -15.31
C LEU A 225 15.71 -10.39 -14.93
N GLY A 226 16.58 -11.33 -14.55
CA GLY A 226 17.96 -11.03 -14.15
C GLY A 226 18.77 -12.28 -13.84
N THR A 227 20.08 -12.11 -13.61
CA THR A 227 21.03 -13.20 -13.34
C THR A 227 20.72 -13.94 -12.04
N ASP A 228 20.28 -13.23 -11.00
CA ASP A 228 19.95 -13.80 -9.69
C ASP A 228 18.47 -14.17 -9.53
N ALA A 229 17.66 -14.03 -10.59
CA ALA A 229 16.21 -14.11 -10.50
C ALA A 229 15.68 -15.43 -9.92
N GLU A 230 16.35 -16.56 -10.18
CA GLU A 230 15.93 -17.85 -9.60
C GLU A 230 16.18 -17.91 -8.08
N LYS A 231 17.32 -17.39 -7.62
CA LYS A 231 17.63 -17.30 -6.19
C LYS A 231 16.65 -16.36 -5.49
N GLU A 232 16.43 -15.18 -6.07
CA GLU A 232 15.50 -14.18 -5.54
C GLU A 232 14.06 -14.70 -5.53
N PHE A 233 13.65 -15.46 -6.54
CA PHE A 233 12.34 -16.11 -6.54
C PHE A 233 12.21 -17.15 -5.44
N ARG A 234 13.22 -18.00 -5.22
CA ARG A 234 13.22 -18.97 -4.11
C ARG A 234 13.06 -18.27 -2.76
N LEU A 235 13.81 -17.19 -2.55
CA LEU A 235 13.71 -16.39 -1.33
C LEU A 235 12.33 -15.72 -1.19
N ALA A 236 11.77 -15.16 -2.27
CA ALA A 236 10.43 -14.58 -2.27
C ALA A 236 9.35 -15.62 -1.90
N ARG A 237 9.53 -16.88 -2.34
CA ARG A 237 8.65 -17.99 -1.96
C ARG A 237 8.79 -18.36 -0.49
N GLU A 238 9.99 -18.36 0.06
CA GLU A 238 10.22 -18.57 1.50
C GLU A 238 9.50 -17.50 2.31
N TYR A 239 9.67 -16.22 1.97
CA TYR A 239 8.93 -15.13 2.59
C TYR A 239 7.41 -15.26 2.39
N ALA A 240 6.95 -15.68 1.21
CA ALA A 240 5.53 -15.90 0.97
C ALA A 240 4.98 -17.05 1.83
N CYS A 241 5.76 -18.09 2.13
CA CYS A 241 5.38 -19.13 3.09
C CYS A 241 5.26 -18.57 4.50
N GLU A 242 6.26 -17.82 4.96
CA GLU A 242 6.30 -17.24 6.31
C GLU A 242 5.18 -16.20 6.55
N LEU A 243 4.93 -15.37 5.54
CA LEU A 243 3.91 -14.32 5.55
C LEU A 243 2.52 -14.82 5.15
N LYS A 244 2.37 -16.11 4.80
CA LYS A 244 1.12 -16.72 4.33
C LYS A 244 0.57 -16.06 3.06
N LEU A 245 1.47 -15.63 2.17
CA LEU A 245 1.22 -15.00 0.86
C LEU A 245 1.42 -15.94 -0.34
N VAL A 246 1.73 -17.23 -0.12
CA VAL A 246 1.89 -18.21 -1.21
C VAL A 246 0.72 -18.16 -2.22
N PRO A 247 -0.55 -18.08 -1.79
CA PRO A 247 -1.67 -18.00 -2.73
C PRO A 247 -1.62 -16.77 -3.65
N GLU A 248 -1.22 -15.63 -3.10
CA GLU A 248 -1.17 -14.35 -3.79
C GLU A 248 0.01 -14.30 -4.75
N LEU A 249 1.19 -14.79 -4.32
CA LEU A 249 2.36 -14.93 -5.19
C LEU A 249 2.05 -15.85 -6.38
N ALA A 250 1.40 -16.99 -6.13
CA ALA A 250 0.96 -17.90 -7.18
C ALA A 250 0.00 -17.23 -8.16
N ARG A 251 -0.99 -16.49 -7.64
CA ARG A 251 -1.99 -15.79 -8.46
C ARG A 251 -1.34 -14.71 -9.33
N LEU A 252 -0.43 -13.91 -8.77
CA LEU A 252 0.30 -12.86 -9.47
C LEU A 252 1.06 -13.42 -10.68
N LEU A 253 1.87 -14.46 -10.45
CA LEU A 253 2.70 -15.06 -11.49
C LEU A 253 1.88 -15.81 -12.55
N THR A 254 0.80 -16.46 -12.14
CA THR A 254 -0.13 -17.09 -13.08
C THR A 254 -0.82 -16.04 -13.96
N LEU A 255 -1.30 -14.93 -13.39
CA LEU A 255 -1.94 -13.87 -14.18
C LEU A 255 -0.95 -13.22 -15.16
N ALA A 256 0.24 -12.86 -14.70
CA ALA A 256 1.29 -12.32 -15.56
C ALA A 256 1.59 -13.26 -16.75
N ARG A 257 1.69 -14.57 -16.50
CA ARG A 257 1.91 -15.58 -17.55
C ARG A 257 0.73 -15.72 -18.51
N VAL A 258 -0.50 -15.74 -17.98
CA VAL A 258 -1.74 -15.85 -18.78
C VAL A 258 -1.85 -14.67 -19.74
N HIS A 259 -1.42 -13.48 -19.32
CA HIS A 259 -1.40 -12.27 -20.14
C HIS A 259 -0.09 -12.08 -20.93
N GLY A 260 0.67 -13.16 -21.16
CA GLY A 260 1.79 -13.17 -22.10
C GLY A 260 3.07 -12.50 -21.62
N LEU A 261 3.19 -12.15 -20.34
CA LEU A 261 4.45 -11.61 -19.82
C LEU A 261 5.54 -12.68 -19.77
N PRO A 262 6.78 -12.31 -20.11
CA PRO A 262 7.90 -13.24 -20.13
C PRO A 262 8.33 -13.59 -18.69
N LEU A 263 7.79 -14.68 -18.14
CA LEU A 263 8.19 -15.24 -16.85
C LEU A 263 9.07 -16.49 -17.01
N PRO A 264 10.21 -16.58 -16.28
CA PRO A 264 11.06 -17.76 -16.35
C PRO A 264 10.31 -19.03 -15.93
N SER A 265 10.73 -20.19 -16.44
CA SER A 265 10.08 -21.48 -16.12
C SER A 265 10.12 -21.83 -14.63
N PHE A 266 11.14 -21.37 -13.90
CA PHE A 266 11.23 -21.57 -12.45
C PHE A 266 10.17 -20.76 -11.68
N ALA A 267 9.60 -19.69 -12.26
CA ALA A 267 8.62 -18.79 -11.63
C ALA A 267 7.22 -19.40 -11.60
N VAL A 268 7.12 -20.61 -11.05
CA VAL A 268 5.89 -21.39 -10.91
C VAL A 268 5.71 -21.73 -9.43
N VAL A 269 4.55 -21.38 -8.90
CA VAL A 269 4.09 -21.87 -7.60
C VAL A 269 3.01 -22.92 -7.86
N PRO A 270 3.18 -24.18 -7.42
CA PRO A 270 2.20 -25.24 -7.66
C PRO A 270 0.82 -24.90 -7.08
N ASP A 271 -0.25 -25.18 -7.84
CA ASP A 271 -1.64 -24.91 -7.42
C ASP A 271 -2.01 -25.58 -6.10
N ARG A 272 -1.43 -26.75 -5.83
CA ARG A 272 -1.62 -27.47 -4.56
C ARG A 272 -1.10 -26.65 -3.39
N GLU A 273 0.10 -26.09 -3.52
CA GLU A 273 0.75 -25.26 -2.49
C GLU A 273 -0.05 -23.99 -2.22
N ALA A 274 -0.51 -23.32 -3.28
CA ALA A 274 -1.39 -22.16 -3.17
C ALA A 274 -2.73 -22.51 -2.48
N ARG A 275 -3.33 -23.67 -2.79
CA ARG A 275 -4.56 -24.14 -2.12
C ARG A 275 -4.35 -24.44 -0.64
N GLU A 276 -3.28 -25.17 -0.32
CA GLU A 276 -2.91 -25.48 1.06
C GLU A 276 -2.62 -24.21 1.87
N GLY A 277 -1.92 -23.24 1.28
CA GLY A 277 -1.68 -21.92 1.87
C GLY A 277 -2.97 -21.17 2.20
N ARG A 278 -3.94 -21.11 1.26
CA ARG A 278 -5.26 -20.51 1.52
C ARG A 278 -5.98 -21.20 2.66
N PHE A 279 -6.01 -22.53 2.65
CA PHE A 279 -6.68 -23.32 3.67
C PHE A 279 -6.09 -23.05 5.06
N ARG A 280 -4.76 -23.12 5.21
CA ARG A 280 -4.07 -22.85 6.49
C ARG A 280 -4.34 -21.45 7.00
N ARG A 281 -4.35 -20.45 6.11
CA ARG A 281 -4.63 -19.06 6.47
C ARG A 281 -6.06 -18.86 6.97
N VAL A 282 -7.04 -19.41 6.26
CA VAL A 282 -8.46 -19.36 6.66
C VAL A 282 -8.69 -20.10 7.98
N ALA A 283 -8.15 -21.32 8.13
CA ALA A 283 -8.25 -22.09 9.37
C ALA A 283 -7.66 -21.32 10.57
N ALA A 284 -6.46 -20.75 10.40
CA ALA A 284 -5.84 -19.94 11.45
C ALA A 284 -6.65 -18.69 11.80
N HIS A 285 -7.26 -18.04 10.80
CA HIS A 285 -8.14 -16.90 11.05
C HIS A 285 -9.40 -17.32 11.81
N LEU A 286 -10.08 -18.40 11.40
CA LEU A 286 -11.28 -18.90 12.08
C LEU A 286 -11.00 -19.29 13.54
N LEU A 287 -9.89 -19.98 13.81
CA LEU A 287 -9.48 -20.33 15.17
C LEU A 287 -9.23 -19.06 16.02
N ASN A 288 -8.51 -18.08 15.47
CA ASN A 288 -8.28 -16.81 16.16
C ASN A 288 -9.58 -16.03 16.40
N SER A 289 -10.48 -16.02 15.41
CA SER A 289 -11.77 -15.35 15.51
C SER A 289 -12.69 -16.00 16.53
N ALA A 290 -12.62 -17.32 16.69
CA ALA A 290 -13.33 -18.03 17.76
C ALA A 290 -12.80 -17.67 19.16
N HIS A 291 -11.48 -17.49 19.30
CA HIS A 291 -10.86 -17.09 20.56
C HIS A 291 -11.07 -15.60 20.89
N TYR A 292 -11.19 -14.74 19.88
CA TYR A 292 -11.33 -13.29 20.02
C TYR A 292 -12.46 -12.72 19.14
N PRO A 293 -13.73 -13.07 19.41
CA PRO A 293 -14.85 -12.77 18.51
C PRO A 293 -15.11 -11.27 18.31
N ARG A 294 -14.89 -10.46 19.36
CA ARG A 294 -15.02 -8.99 19.26
C ARG A 294 -13.93 -8.39 18.38
N THR A 295 -12.68 -8.83 18.54
CA THR A 295 -11.55 -8.38 17.71
C THR A 295 -11.77 -8.75 16.25
N ALA A 296 -12.23 -9.98 15.99
CA ALA A 296 -12.52 -10.43 14.63
C ALA A 296 -13.66 -9.64 13.98
N LEU A 297 -14.72 -9.32 14.72
CA LEU A 297 -15.81 -8.47 14.22
C LEU A 297 -15.31 -7.07 13.84
N LEU A 298 -14.45 -6.47 14.66
CA LEU A 298 -13.88 -5.15 14.39
C LEU A 298 -12.94 -5.17 13.19
N GLN A 299 -12.07 -6.18 13.11
CA GLN A 299 -11.19 -6.37 11.96
C GLN A 299 -12.00 -6.58 10.69
N ALA A 300 -13.10 -7.34 10.74
CA ALA A 300 -13.98 -7.53 9.61
C ALA A 300 -14.68 -6.23 9.18
N LEU A 301 -15.16 -5.42 10.14
CA LEU A 301 -15.75 -4.12 9.86
C LEU A 301 -14.71 -3.17 9.26
N GLN A 302 -13.53 -3.04 9.87
CA GLN A 302 -12.43 -2.20 9.38
C GLN A 302 -12.00 -2.62 7.98
N ARG A 303 -11.75 -3.92 7.77
CA ARG A 303 -11.39 -4.46 6.45
C ARG A 303 -12.48 -4.17 5.41
N SER A 304 -13.76 -4.21 5.77
CA SER A 304 -14.86 -3.92 4.86
C SER A 304 -15.01 -2.43 4.50
N GLU A 305 -14.45 -1.52 5.30
CA GLU A 305 -14.38 -0.09 4.96
C GLU A 305 -13.17 0.19 4.05
N VAL A 306 -12.01 -0.41 4.34
CA VAL A 306 -10.80 -0.27 3.51
C VAL A 306 -11.00 -0.94 2.14
N PHE A 307 -11.65 -2.10 2.09
CA PHE A 307 -11.88 -2.88 0.87
C PHE A 307 -13.38 -3.09 0.64
N PRO A 308 -14.09 -2.11 0.03
CA PRO A 308 -15.53 -2.15 -0.12
C PRO A 308 -15.99 -3.27 -1.07
N GLY A 309 -16.51 -4.34 -0.49
CA GLY A 309 -17.07 -5.50 -1.22
C GLY A 309 -18.61 -5.50 -1.33
N PRO A 310 -19.21 -6.57 -1.88
CA PRO A 310 -20.66 -6.71 -2.06
C PRO A 310 -21.47 -6.71 -0.75
N TRP A 311 -20.80 -6.78 0.40
CA TRP A 311 -21.39 -6.86 1.73
C TRP A 311 -21.80 -5.51 2.34
N ALA A 312 -21.75 -4.41 1.58
CA ALA A 312 -22.11 -3.06 2.02
C ALA A 312 -23.51 -2.93 2.67
N LYS A 313 -24.45 -3.82 2.36
CA LYS A 313 -25.79 -3.89 3.00
C LYS A 313 -25.76 -4.57 4.38
N ILE A 314 -24.98 -5.64 4.55
CA ILE A 314 -24.78 -6.31 5.84
C ILE A 314 -23.99 -5.40 6.77
N ARG A 315 -22.98 -4.70 6.23
CA ARG A 315 -22.24 -3.61 6.89
C ARG A 315 -23.18 -2.61 7.57
N ARG A 316 -24.15 -2.05 6.85
CA ARG A 316 -25.13 -1.08 7.40
C ARG A 316 -26.05 -1.65 8.49
N ARG A 317 -26.21 -2.98 8.58
CA ARG A 317 -27.00 -3.62 9.64
C ARG A 317 -26.13 -3.97 10.85
N ALA A 318 -24.92 -4.44 10.63
CA ALA A 318 -23.94 -4.69 11.69
C ALA A 318 -23.58 -3.38 12.41
N TRP A 319 -23.39 -2.29 11.68
CA TRP A 319 -23.18 -0.97 12.26
C TRP A 319 -24.37 -0.45 13.06
N ARG A 320 -25.62 -0.76 12.66
CA ARG A 320 -26.81 -0.39 13.46
C ARG A 320 -26.83 -1.08 14.83
N LEU A 321 -26.33 -2.31 14.92
CA LEU A 321 -26.21 -3.02 16.20
C LEU A 321 -25.08 -2.45 17.08
N VAL A 322 -24.10 -1.77 16.49
CA VAL A 322 -23.02 -1.06 17.20
C VAL A 322 -23.44 0.37 17.56
N ASP A 323 -24.25 1.02 16.72
CA ASP A 323 -24.80 2.37 16.93
C ASP A 323 -25.65 2.47 18.21
N ASP A 324 -26.35 1.38 18.62
CA ASP A 324 -27.12 1.35 19.88
C ASP A 324 -26.25 1.50 21.15
N VAL A 325 -24.91 1.44 21.01
CA VAL A 325 -23.94 1.51 22.12
C VAL A 325 -23.14 2.83 22.13
N LEU A 326 -23.20 3.66 21.06
CA LEU A 326 -22.41 4.89 20.93
C LEU A 326 -23.31 6.11 20.61
N PRO A 327 -23.35 7.17 21.44
CA PRO A 327 -24.30 8.26 21.25
C PRO A 327 -24.06 9.09 19.98
N VAL A 328 -25.18 9.54 19.40
CA VAL A 328 -25.39 9.90 17.98
C VAL A 328 -24.81 11.26 17.54
N SER A 329 -24.22 12.05 18.43
CA SER A 329 -23.89 13.45 18.12
C SER A 329 -22.38 13.73 18.10
N ALA A 330 -21.71 13.55 16.95
CA ALA A 330 -20.57 14.37 16.56
C ALA A 330 -20.10 14.01 15.13
N ARG A 331 -19.41 14.97 14.49
CA ARG A 331 -18.55 14.84 13.29
C ARG A 331 -17.64 13.59 13.28
N VAL A 332 -17.48 12.96 14.44
CA VAL A 332 -16.94 11.61 14.67
C VAL A 332 -17.54 10.55 13.75
N ARG A 333 -18.85 10.60 13.40
CA ARG A 333 -19.46 9.59 12.52
C ARG A 333 -18.88 9.62 11.09
N THR A 334 -18.60 10.81 10.54
CA THR A 334 -18.00 10.93 9.20
C THR A 334 -16.52 10.53 9.17
N GLN A 335 -15.84 10.62 10.32
CA GLN A 335 -14.41 10.31 10.46
C GLN A 335 -14.13 8.87 10.94
N LEU A 336 -15.06 8.24 11.67
CA LEU A 336 -15.06 6.81 12.01
C LEU A 336 -15.27 5.92 10.78
N LEU A 337 -15.99 6.42 9.77
CA LEU A 337 -16.36 5.71 8.54
C LEU A 337 -15.17 5.36 7.63
N GLY A 338 -13.98 5.93 7.87
CA GLY A 338 -12.77 5.56 7.12
C GLY A 338 -11.86 4.54 7.82
N PHE A 339 -11.81 4.52 9.16
CA PHE A 339 -10.61 3.99 9.85
C PHE A 339 -10.82 3.31 11.22
N GLY A 340 -12.05 2.92 11.59
CA GLY A 340 -12.33 1.94 12.67
C GLY A 340 -13.12 2.44 13.89
N VAL A 341 -13.71 1.50 14.66
CA VAL A 341 -14.50 1.75 15.89
C VAL A 341 -13.65 1.58 17.14
N PRO A 342 -13.72 2.49 18.14
CA PRO A 342 -13.10 2.26 19.43
C PRO A 342 -13.81 1.12 20.19
N VAL A 343 -13.04 0.12 20.67
CA VAL A 343 -13.57 -0.96 21.52
C VAL A 343 -12.83 -1.04 22.85
N ARG A 344 -12.93 0.05 23.62
CA ARG A 344 -13.45 0.09 24.99
C ARG A 344 -13.33 1.52 25.52
N ARG A 345 -14.18 1.87 26.48
CA ARG A 345 -14.08 3.09 27.30
C ARG A 345 -14.14 2.68 28.77
N THR A 346 -13.20 3.13 29.58
CA THR A 346 -13.35 3.17 31.04
C THR A 346 -12.93 4.53 31.58
N GLY A 347 -13.89 5.41 31.84
CA GLY A 347 -13.69 6.64 32.62
C GLY A 347 -13.50 7.93 31.81
N SER A 348 -13.64 9.07 32.50
CA SER A 348 -13.53 10.44 31.96
C SER A 348 -12.20 11.07 32.34
N TYR A 349 -11.56 11.82 31.45
CA TYR A 349 -10.69 12.95 31.84
C TYR A 349 -10.59 14.01 30.74
N ASP A 350 -10.51 15.26 31.20
CA ASP A 350 -10.09 16.44 30.45
C ASP A 350 -8.56 16.43 30.24
N GLY A 351 -8.15 16.70 29.00
CA GLY A 351 -6.82 17.14 28.58
C GLY A 351 -5.57 16.58 29.25
N GLN A 352 -4.97 15.53 28.66
CA GLN A 352 -3.52 15.29 28.55
C GLN A 352 -3.33 14.08 27.60
N LEU A 353 -2.42 14.15 26.63
CA LEU A 353 -2.14 13.01 25.74
C LEU A 353 -1.44 11.92 26.56
N LEU A 354 -2.22 10.91 26.96
CA LEU A 354 -1.84 9.87 27.91
C LEU A 354 -0.85 8.87 27.30
N SER A 355 0.42 8.93 27.73
CA SER A 355 1.27 7.74 27.84
C SER A 355 1.04 7.11 29.22
N GLY A 356 0.43 5.93 29.27
CA GLY A 356 0.17 5.20 30.51
C GLY A 356 0.05 3.69 30.27
N ALA A 357 0.62 2.90 31.17
CA ALA A 357 0.77 1.45 31.05
C ALA A 357 -0.57 0.74 30.77
N GLY A 358 -0.64 0.08 29.61
CA GLY A 358 -1.68 -0.88 29.27
C GLY A 358 -3.07 -0.28 29.05
N ARG A 359 -3.48 -0.28 27.76
CA ARG A 359 -4.81 0.05 27.20
C ARG A 359 -5.04 1.55 26.96
N GLU A 360 -5.05 1.93 25.67
CA GLU A 360 -6.11 2.69 24.95
C GLU A 360 -5.56 3.45 23.71
N PHE A 361 -6.45 3.81 22.78
CA PHE A 361 -6.21 4.27 21.41
C PHE A 361 -6.64 5.75 21.23
N LEU A 362 -5.99 6.49 20.35
CA LEU A 362 -6.48 7.79 19.86
C LEU A 362 -6.27 7.93 18.35
N LEU A 363 -7.31 8.44 17.68
CA LEU A 363 -7.50 8.63 16.25
C LEU A 363 -7.59 10.15 16.01
N VAL A 364 -6.74 10.71 15.14
CA VAL A 364 -6.84 12.12 14.72
C VAL A 364 -6.77 12.19 13.21
N ASN A 365 -7.73 12.88 12.60
CA ASN A 365 -7.56 13.35 11.24
C ASN A 365 -8.30 14.65 10.93
N SER A 366 -7.70 15.42 10.02
CA SER A 366 -8.12 16.71 9.46
C SER A 366 -8.04 17.91 10.41
N ALA A 367 -6.85 18.47 10.53
CA ALA A 367 -6.71 19.92 10.57
C ALA A 367 -5.66 20.29 9.51
N GLN A 368 -6.04 21.14 8.54
CA GLN A 368 -5.04 22.00 7.91
C GLN A 368 -4.39 22.74 9.07
N VAL A 369 -3.12 22.45 9.38
CA VAL A 369 -2.36 23.26 10.35
C VAL A 369 -2.09 24.59 9.67
N LYS A 370 -3.07 25.49 9.74
CA LYS A 370 -2.96 26.86 9.27
C LYS A 370 -2.53 27.82 10.37
N GLU A 371 -2.53 27.41 11.62
CA GLU A 371 -2.00 28.18 12.75
C GLU A 371 -1.60 27.23 13.88
N ARG A 372 -0.42 27.48 14.48
CA ARG A 372 -0.04 26.90 15.76
C ARG A 372 -0.95 27.49 16.83
N TRP A 373 -1.87 26.70 17.36
CA TRP A 373 -2.51 26.99 18.63
C TRP A 373 -1.79 26.16 19.70
N LEU A 374 -0.83 26.79 20.37
CA LEU A 374 -0.42 26.38 21.70
C LEU A 374 -1.57 26.78 22.64
N ASP A 375 -2.18 25.78 23.27
CA ASP A 375 -3.20 26.02 24.29
C ASP A 375 -2.54 26.72 25.50
N PRO A 376 -3.10 27.83 26.02
CA PRO A 376 -2.62 28.52 27.21
C PRO A 376 -2.53 27.66 28.49
N ALA A 377 -3.06 26.43 28.48
CA ALA A 377 -2.87 25.46 29.56
C ALA A 377 -1.45 24.84 29.61
N LEU A 378 -0.54 25.21 28.69
CA LEU A 378 0.87 24.79 28.67
C LEU A 378 1.83 25.82 29.31
N GLU A 379 1.31 26.82 30.02
CA GLU A 379 2.12 27.69 30.88
C GLU A 379 1.97 27.28 32.36
N PHE A 380 3.10 26.98 33.00
CA PHE A 380 3.35 26.75 34.45
C PHE A 380 2.97 25.36 35.00
N LEU A 381 3.74 24.62 35.82
CA LEU A 381 5.02 24.80 36.53
C LEU A 381 5.54 23.41 36.97
N GLU A 382 6.87 23.27 37.00
CA GLU A 382 7.75 22.29 37.69
C GLU A 382 7.67 20.78 37.37
#